data_AF-B2YKZ1-F1
#
_entry.id   AF-B2YKZ1-F1
#
_cell.length_a   1.000
_cell.length_b   1.000
_cell.length_c   1.000
_cell.angle_alpha   90.00
_cell.angle_beta   90.00
_cell.angle_gamma   90.00
#
_symmetry.space_group_name_H-M   'P 1'
#
loop_
_entity.id
_entity.type
_entity.pdbx_description
1 polymer ?
#
loop_
_entity_poly.entity_id
_entity_poly.type
_entity_poly.pdbx_seq_one_letter_code
_entity_poly.pdbx_strand_id
1 'polypeptide(L)'
;NDVFEWSRDHRAHHKFSETDADPHNSRRGFFFSHVGWLLVRKHPAVREKGATLDLSDLRAEKLVMFQRRYYKPGVLLLCFILPTLVPWYLWGETFQNSLFFATLLRYAVVLNATWLVNSAAHMYGYRPYDKTINPRENILVSLGAV
;
A
#
# COMPACT_ATOMS: atom_id res chain seq x y z
N ASN A 1 6.94 -2.59 -0.33
CA ASN A 1 7.55 -2.13 -1.59
C ASN A 1 8.32 -0.85 -1.32
N ASP A 2 9.35 -0.56 -2.12
CA ASP A 2 10.02 0.75 -2.08
C ASP A 2 9.16 1.85 -2.73
N VAL A 3 9.52 3.12 -2.52
CA VAL A 3 8.73 4.27 -3.01
C VAL A 3 8.56 4.23 -4.53
N PHE A 4 9.62 3.89 -5.27
CA PHE A 4 9.57 3.83 -6.73
C PHE A 4 8.53 2.81 -7.23
N GLU A 5 8.53 1.61 -6.64
CA GLU A 5 7.55 0.58 -7.01
C GLU A 5 6.11 0.97 -6.63
N TRP A 6 5.92 1.52 -5.42
CA TRP A 6 4.60 1.96 -4.96
C TRP A 6 4.05 3.07 -5.85
N SER A 7 4.84 4.10 -6.14
CA SER A 7 4.41 5.22 -6.98
C SER A 7 4.13 4.81 -8.42
N ARG A 8 4.90 3.88 -9.00
CA ARG A 8 4.60 3.33 -10.33
C ARG A 8 3.24 2.65 -10.35
N ASP A 9 2.99 1.75 -9.40
CA ASP A 9 1.73 1.02 -9.33
C ASP A 9 0.56 1.99 -9.06
N HIS A 10 0.76 3.00 -8.22
CA HIS A 10 -0.26 4.00 -7.91
C HIS A 10 -0.55 4.95 -9.10
N ARG A 11 0.46 5.36 -9.87
CA ARG A 11 0.26 6.10 -11.13
C ARG A 11 -0.53 5.27 -12.14
N ALA A 12 -0.25 3.97 -12.23
CA ALA A 12 -1.01 3.07 -13.10
C ALA A 12 -2.47 2.94 -12.63
N HIS A 13 -2.69 2.81 -11.32
CA HIS A 13 -4.02 2.77 -10.72
C HIS A 13 -4.86 4.01 -11.07
N HIS A 14 -4.31 5.22 -10.91
CA HIS A 14 -5.03 6.45 -11.26
C HIS A 14 -5.29 6.57 -12.78
N LYS A 15 -4.28 6.30 -13.60
CA LYS A 15 -4.37 6.51 -15.05
C LYS A 15 -5.28 5.48 -15.74
N PHE A 16 -5.35 4.27 -15.21
CA PHE A 16 -6.06 3.14 -15.83
C PHE A 16 -7.06 2.50 -14.85
N SER A 17 -7.65 3.30 -13.96
CA SER A 17 -8.55 2.85 -12.90
C SER A 17 -9.68 1.97 -13.44
N GLU A 18 -10.07 0.96 -12.68
CA GLU A 18 -11.14 0.02 -13.05
C GLU A 18 -10.90 -0.78 -14.36
N THR A 19 -9.64 -0.92 -14.79
CA THR A 19 -9.25 -1.77 -15.93
C THR A 19 -8.28 -2.88 -15.52
N ASP A 20 -7.96 -3.80 -16.44
CA ASP A 20 -6.93 -4.81 -16.19
C ASP A 20 -5.50 -4.25 -16.09
N ALA A 21 -5.31 -2.96 -16.39
CA ALA A 21 -4.05 -2.26 -16.15
C ALA A 21 -3.96 -1.61 -14.75
N ASP A 22 -5.06 -1.59 -13.99
CA ASP A 22 -5.08 -1.21 -12.57
C ASP A 22 -4.56 -2.39 -11.71
N PRO A 23 -3.46 -2.21 -10.94
CA PRO A 23 -2.90 -3.27 -10.09
C PRO A 23 -3.89 -3.85 -9.07
N HIS A 24 -4.85 -3.06 -8.59
CA HIS A 24 -5.84 -3.46 -7.59
C HIS A 24 -7.27 -3.19 -8.06
N ASN A 25 -7.52 -3.48 -9.35
CA ASN A 25 -8.79 -3.31 -10.04
C ASN A 25 -10.02 -3.69 -9.18
N SER A 26 -10.77 -2.68 -8.76
CA SER A 26 -11.95 -2.81 -7.90
C SER A 26 -13.08 -3.62 -8.54
N ARG A 27 -13.14 -3.72 -9.89
CA ARG A 27 -14.13 -4.54 -10.61
C ARG A 27 -13.96 -6.03 -10.39
N ARG A 28 -12.80 -6.48 -9.90
CA ARG A 28 -12.54 -7.89 -9.52
C ARG A 28 -13.04 -8.21 -8.10
N GLY A 29 -13.72 -7.28 -7.45
CA GLY A 29 -14.37 -7.47 -6.15
C GLY A 29 -13.51 -7.06 -4.96
N PHE A 30 -14.15 -7.01 -3.79
CA PHE A 30 -13.56 -6.48 -2.56
C PHE A 30 -12.28 -7.22 -2.18
N PHE A 31 -12.32 -8.56 -2.16
CA PHE A 31 -11.16 -9.36 -1.75
C PHE A 31 -9.95 -9.11 -2.65
N PHE A 32 -10.14 -9.05 -3.98
CA PHE A 32 -9.06 -8.81 -4.92
C PHE A 32 -8.42 -7.44 -4.70
N SER A 33 -9.23 -6.38 -4.66
CA SER A 33 -8.75 -4.99 -4.48
C SER A 33 -8.16 -4.74 -3.09
N HIS A 34 -8.61 -5.47 -2.07
CA HIS A 34 -8.10 -5.37 -0.71
C HIS A 34 -6.73 -6.05 -0.56
N VAL A 35 -6.64 -7.36 -0.80
CA VAL A 35 -5.39 -8.13 -0.58
C VAL A 35 -5.09 -9.15 -1.67
N GLY A 36 -6.11 -9.65 -2.38
CA GLY A 36 -5.95 -10.72 -3.36
C GLY A 36 -4.96 -10.40 -4.48
N TRP A 37 -4.86 -9.12 -4.89
CA TRP A 37 -3.89 -8.67 -5.90
C TRP A 37 -2.43 -8.88 -5.50
N LEU A 38 -2.11 -8.90 -4.20
CA LEU A 38 -0.77 -9.19 -3.67
C LEU A 38 -0.44 -10.68 -3.67
N LEU A 39 -1.46 -11.54 -3.76
CA LEU A 39 -1.34 -13.00 -3.65
C LEU A 39 -1.26 -13.69 -5.02
N VAL A 40 -1.37 -12.93 -6.11
CA VAL A 40 -1.36 -13.44 -7.48
C VAL A 40 -0.36 -12.67 -8.34
N ARG A 41 -0.04 -13.23 -9.52
CA ARG A 41 0.72 -12.48 -10.52
C ARG A 41 -0.14 -11.35 -11.07
N LYS A 42 0.45 -10.16 -11.20
CA LYS A 42 -0.17 -9.01 -11.86
C LYS A 42 -0.59 -9.36 -13.29
N HIS A 43 -1.72 -8.84 -13.72
CA HIS A 43 -2.17 -8.99 -15.09
C HIS A 43 -1.15 -8.38 -16.08
N PRO A 44 -0.90 -8.97 -17.27
CA PRO A 44 0.08 -8.46 -18.23
C PRO A 44 -0.12 -6.98 -18.60
N ALA A 45 -1.36 -6.51 -18.68
CA ALA A 45 -1.69 -5.12 -18.99
C ALA A 45 -1.12 -4.12 -17.96
N VAL A 46 -0.98 -4.51 -16.68
CA VAL A 46 -0.34 -3.66 -15.65
C VAL A 46 1.11 -3.37 -16.03
N ARG A 47 1.83 -4.37 -16.55
CA ARG A 47 3.23 -4.21 -16.98
C ARG A 47 3.33 -3.41 -18.27
N GLU A 48 2.49 -3.73 -19.26
CA GLU A 48 2.47 -3.04 -20.56
C GLU A 48 2.16 -1.55 -20.40
N LYS A 49 1.04 -1.22 -19.74
CA LYS A 49 0.62 0.17 -19.55
C LYS A 49 1.49 0.89 -18.51
N GLY A 50 1.93 0.20 -17.48
CA GLY A 50 2.87 0.75 -16.48
C GLY A 50 4.21 1.17 -17.09
N ALA A 51 4.67 0.52 -18.17
CA ALA A 51 5.88 0.91 -18.88
C ALA A 51 5.76 2.23 -19.66
N THR A 52 4.53 2.68 -19.93
CA THR A 52 4.25 3.96 -20.62
C THR A 52 4.23 5.16 -19.66
N LEU A 53 4.36 4.92 -18.35
CA LEU A 53 4.36 5.97 -17.35
C LEU A 53 5.74 6.61 -17.25
N ASP A 54 5.78 7.94 -17.21
CA ASP A 54 7.00 8.64 -16.83
C ASP A 54 7.28 8.41 -15.34
N LEU A 55 8.53 8.07 -15.03
CA LEU A 55 9.08 7.85 -13.70
C LEU A 55 10.47 8.52 -13.59
N SER A 56 10.81 9.40 -14.53
CA SER A 56 12.11 10.09 -14.59
C SER A 56 12.37 10.93 -13.35
N ASP A 57 11.32 11.55 -12.80
CA ASP A 57 11.33 12.27 -11.53
C ASP A 57 11.82 11.39 -10.37
N LEU A 58 11.26 10.19 -10.22
CA LEU A 58 11.65 9.25 -9.16
C LEU A 58 13.06 8.68 -9.36
N ARG A 59 13.52 8.56 -10.62
CA ARG A 59 14.88 8.10 -10.94
C ARG A 59 15.93 9.17 -10.65
N ALA A 60 15.58 10.44 -10.86
CA ALA A 60 16.46 11.58 -10.59
C ALA A 60 16.62 11.84 -9.08
N GLU A 61 15.61 11.49 -8.29
CA GLU A 61 15.57 11.64 -6.84
C GLU A 61 16.51 10.65 -6.12
N LYS A 62 17.70 11.13 -5.72
CA LYS A 62 18.75 10.30 -5.10
C LYS A 62 18.26 9.59 -3.83
N LEU A 63 17.42 10.24 -3.02
CA LEU A 63 16.90 9.66 -1.78
C LEU A 63 15.96 8.47 -2.05
N VAL A 64 15.09 8.58 -3.06
CA VAL A 64 14.21 7.49 -3.49
C VAL A 64 15.04 6.31 -3.99
N MET A 65 16.05 6.59 -4.83
CA MET A 65 16.92 5.54 -5.36
C MET A 65 17.80 4.90 -4.28
N PHE A 66 18.21 5.65 -3.26
CA PHE A 66 18.88 5.11 -2.07
C PHE A 66 17.96 4.16 -1.30
N GLN A 67 16.73 4.60 -0.99
CA GLN A 67 15.74 3.78 -0.29
C GLN A 67 15.42 2.50 -1.06
N ARG A 68 15.29 2.58 -2.39
CA ARG A 68 15.13 1.41 -3.27
C ARG A 68 16.31 0.44 -3.19
N ARG A 69 17.55 0.96 -3.24
CA ARG A 69 18.76 0.13 -3.19
C ARG A 69 18.90 -0.64 -1.87
N TYR A 70 18.52 -0.02 -0.75
CA TYR A 70 18.66 -0.58 0.60
C TYR A 70 17.32 -0.98 1.24
N TYR A 71 16.28 -1.19 0.43
CA TYR A 71 14.93 -1.45 0.94
C TYR A 71 14.86 -2.68 1.85
N LYS A 72 15.48 -3.81 1.45
CA LYS A 72 15.44 -5.07 2.19
C LYS A 72 16.02 -4.97 3.61
N PRO A 73 17.27 -4.49 3.82
CA PRO A 73 17.76 -4.30 5.18
C PRO A 73 16.96 -3.22 5.93
N GLY A 74 16.53 -2.14 5.24
CA GLY A 74 15.75 -1.07 5.85
C GLY A 74 14.42 -1.55 6.42
N VAL A 75 13.64 -2.33 5.67
CA VAL A 75 12.34 -2.83 6.14
C VAL A 75 12.50 -3.83 7.29
N LEU A 76 13.52 -4.70 7.27
CA LEU A 76 13.79 -5.61 8.38
C LEU A 76 14.10 -4.83 9.66
N LEU A 77 14.98 -3.83 9.57
CA LEU A 77 15.36 -3.02 10.72
C LEU A 77 14.19 -2.19 11.25
N LEU A 78 13.57 -1.38 10.39
CA LEU A 78 12.60 -0.36 10.80
C LEU A 78 11.20 -0.91 11.04
N CYS A 79 10.78 -1.94 10.29
CA CYS A 79 9.45 -2.49 10.42
C CYS A 79 9.36 -3.62 11.45
N PHE A 80 10.44 -4.37 11.68
CA PHE A 80 10.40 -5.57 12.53
C PHE A 80 11.35 -5.50 13.73
N ILE A 81 12.64 -5.27 13.52
CA ILE A 81 13.64 -5.35 14.60
C ILE A 81 13.44 -4.20 15.60
N LEU A 82 13.48 -2.96 15.14
CA LEU A 82 13.40 -1.79 16.01
C LEU A 82 12.08 -1.74 16.79
N PRO A 83 10.89 -1.96 16.18
CA PRO A 83 9.63 -1.98 16.91
C PRO A 83 9.49 -3.14 17.90
N THR A 84 10.23 -4.23 17.72
CA THR A 84 10.26 -5.34 18.69
C THR A 84 11.21 -5.06 19.84
N LEU A 85 12.41 -4.53 19.56
CA LEU A 85 13.45 -4.37 20.59
C LEU A 85 13.23 -3.14 21.46
N VAL A 86 12.70 -2.04 20.90
CA VAL A 86 12.52 -0.80 21.64
C VAL A 86 11.61 -0.99 22.87
N PRO A 87 10.41 -1.59 22.76
CA PRO A 87 9.57 -1.79 23.94
C PRO A 87 10.18 -2.73 24.96
N TRP A 88 10.84 -3.79 24.47
CA TRP A 88 11.48 -4.79 25.31
C TRP A 88 12.60 -4.20 26.17
N TYR A 89 13.47 -3.37 25.57
CA TYR A 89 14.63 -2.82 26.28
C TYR A 89 14.36 -1.51 27.01
N LEU A 90 13.49 -0.63 26.50
CA LEU A 90 13.37 0.73 27.04
C LEU A 90 12.35 0.87 28.18
N TRP A 91 11.29 0.05 28.21
CA TRP A 91 10.27 0.11 29.26
C TRP A 91 9.87 -1.25 29.82
N GLY A 92 10.69 -2.28 29.58
CA GLY A 92 10.57 -3.59 30.22
C GLY A 92 9.36 -4.40 29.77
N GLU A 93 8.84 -4.16 28.56
CA GLU A 93 7.79 -5.01 27.98
C GLU A 93 8.31 -6.43 27.72
N THR A 94 7.46 -7.44 27.74
CA THR A 94 7.89 -8.79 27.36
C THR A 94 8.25 -8.85 25.87
N PHE A 95 9.22 -9.70 25.50
CA PHE A 95 9.58 -9.90 24.10
C PHE A 95 8.37 -10.34 23.25
N GLN A 96 7.52 -11.23 23.79
CA GLN A 96 6.32 -11.73 23.12
C GLN A 96 5.33 -10.59 22.82
N ASN A 97 5.02 -9.74 23.80
CA ASN A 97 4.12 -8.62 23.57
C ASN A 97 4.69 -7.61 22.57
N SER A 98 5.98 -7.32 22.65
CA SER A 98 6.67 -6.42 21.72
C SER A 98 6.62 -6.94 20.27
N LEU A 99 6.79 -8.26 20.10
CA LEU A 99 6.72 -8.89 18.78
C LEU A 99 5.27 -8.94 18.26
N PHE A 100 4.32 -9.45 19.05
CA PHE A 100 2.96 -9.67 18.55
C PHE A 100 2.15 -8.37 18.43
N PHE A 101 2.24 -7.46 19.39
CA PHE A 101 1.43 -6.23 19.39
C PHE A 101 2.14 -5.06 18.73
N ALA A 102 3.31 -4.68 19.24
CA ALA A 102 4.02 -3.49 18.75
C ALA A 102 4.58 -3.65 17.33
N THR A 103 4.78 -4.90 16.89
CA THR A 103 5.32 -5.20 15.56
C THR A 103 4.28 -5.80 14.61
N LEU A 104 3.81 -7.01 14.87
CA LEU A 104 2.97 -7.76 13.92
C LEU A 104 1.56 -7.19 13.79
N LEU A 105 0.84 -6.99 14.91
CA LEU A 105 -0.50 -6.42 14.89
C LEU A 105 -0.48 -5.00 14.35
N ARG A 106 0.45 -4.15 14.82
CA ARG A 106 0.64 -2.80 14.28
C ARG A 106 0.82 -2.82 12.77
N TYR A 107 1.70 -3.69 12.25
CA TYR A 107 1.92 -3.79 10.81
C TYR A 107 0.67 -4.28 10.06
N ALA A 108 -0.02 -5.30 10.58
CA ALA A 108 -1.26 -5.80 9.99
C ALA A 108 -2.36 -4.73 9.94
N VAL A 109 -2.53 -3.94 11.01
CA VAL A 109 -3.50 -2.84 11.06
C VAL A 109 -3.18 -1.78 10.02
N VAL A 110 -1.91 -1.32 9.93
CA VAL A 110 -1.48 -0.34 8.93
C VAL A 110 -1.74 -0.84 7.50
N LEU A 111 -1.45 -2.11 7.22
CA LEU A 111 -1.72 -2.71 5.91
C LEU A 111 -3.21 -2.72 5.59
N ASN A 112 -4.06 -3.22 6.48
CA ASN A 112 -5.50 -3.32 6.22
C ASN A 112 -6.14 -1.93 6.12
N ALA A 113 -5.72 -0.97 6.95
CA ALA A 113 -6.16 0.42 6.84
C ALA A 113 -5.82 1.02 5.46
N THR A 114 -4.59 0.81 4.99
CA THR A 114 -4.18 1.24 3.64
C THR A 114 -4.99 0.53 2.56
N TRP A 115 -5.21 -0.77 2.68
CA TRP A 115 -5.94 -1.57 1.69
C TRP A 115 -7.44 -1.27 1.64
N LEU A 116 -8.02 -0.70 2.69
CA LEU A 116 -9.40 -0.18 2.66
C LEU A 116 -9.55 1.00 1.69
N VAL A 117 -8.49 1.75 1.41
CA VAL A 117 -8.51 2.81 0.39
C VAL A 117 -8.69 2.21 -1.00
N ASN A 118 -8.06 1.07 -1.29
CA ASN A 118 -8.19 0.40 -2.58
C ASN A 118 -9.54 -0.33 -2.74
N SER A 119 -10.10 -0.85 -1.63
CA SER A 119 -11.32 -1.67 -1.66
C SER A 119 -12.56 -0.90 -1.26
N ALA A 120 -12.70 -0.56 0.02
CA ALA A 120 -13.90 0.07 0.55
C ALA A 120 -14.14 1.45 -0.08
N ALA A 121 -13.10 2.27 -0.27
CA ALA A 121 -13.23 3.57 -0.90
C ALA A 121 -13.45 3.52 -2.43
N HIS A 122 -13.52 2.34 -3.06
CA HIS A 122 -14.00 2.18 -4.44
C HIS A 122 -15.42 1.58 -4.52
N MET A 123 -16.03 1.22 -3.38
CA MET A 123 -17.30 0.47 -3.35
C MET A 123 -18.37 1.13 -2.47
N TYR A 124 -17.97 1.66 -1.31
CA TYR A 124 -18.89 2.12 -0.27
C TYR A 124 -18.64 3.59 0.06
N GLY A 125 -19.66 4.42 -0.13
CA GLY A 125 -19.62 5.85 0.16
C GLY A 125 -20.28 6.70 -0.93
N TYR A 126 -20.12 8.01 -0.81
CA TYR A 126 -20.75 8.99 -1.70
C TYR A 126 -19.84 9.38 -2.88
N ARG A 127 -20.45 9.89 -3.95
CA ARG A 127 -19.77 10.47 -5.12
C ARG A 127 -20.29 11.87 -5.40
N PRO A 128 -19.93 12.86 -4.57
CA PRO A 128 -20.45 14.22 -4.74
C PRO A 128 -19.85 14.92 -5.95
N TYR A 129 -18.59 14.64 -6.32
CA TYR A 129 -17.86 15.33 -7.38
C TYR A 129 -18.03 14.68 -8.76
N ASP A 130 -17.83 13.37 -8.87
CA ASP A 130 -17.96 12.64 -10.12
C ASP A 130 -18.65 11.29 -9.90
N LYS A 131 -19.84 11.12 -10.50
CA LYS A 131 -20.67 9.92 -10.36
C LYS A 131 -20.32 8.83 -11.39
N THR A 132 -19.44 9.13 -12.34
CA THR A 132 -19.06 8.23 -13.44
C THR A 132 -17.87 7.33 -13.08
N ILE A 133 -17.07 7.73 -12.09
CA ILE A 133 -15.94 6.95 -11.56
C ILE A 133 -16.35 6.14 -10.33
N ASN A 134 -15.58 5.10 -9.96
CA ASN A 134 -15.86 4.28 -8.79
C ASN A 134 -15.42 4.84 -7.42
N PRO A 135 -14.32 5.63 -7.29
CA PRO A 135 -13.89 6.20 -6.01
C PRO A 135 -15.02 6.87 -5.23
N ARG A 136 -14.99 6.72 -3.90
CA ARG A 136 -16.04 7.11 -2.95
C ARG A 136 -15.47 7.85 -1.76
N GLU A 137 -16.21 8.85 -1.32
CA GLU A 137 -15.99 9.52 -0.04
C GLU A 137 -16.44 8.58 1.09
N ASN A 138 -15.49 8.15 1.94
CA ASN A 138 -15.74 7.24 3.07
C ASN A 138 -15.02 7.73 4.34
N ILE A 139 -15.81 8.21 5.31
CA ILE A 139 -15.31 8.81 6.55
C ILE A 139 -14.54 7.79 7.41
N LEU A 140 -15.02 6.54 7.48
CA LEU A 140 -14.37 5.50 8.27
C LEU A 140 -13.00 5.14 7.70
N VAL A 141 -12.89 5.06 6.37
CA VAL A 141 -11.59 4.85 5.71
C VAL A 141 -10.66 6.04 5.97
N SER A 142 -11.20 7.27 5.93
CA SER A 142 -10.43 8.48 6.22
C SER A 142 -9.86 8.50 7.64
N LEU A 143 -10.60 8.00 8.64
CA LEU A 143 -10.11 7.89 10.03
C LEU A 143 -9.00 6.84 10.18
N GLY A 144 -9.10 5.73 9.46
CA GLY A 144 -8.16 4.62 9.58
C GLY A 144 -6.87 4.81 8.78
N ALA A 145 -6.92 5.55 7.67
CA ALA A 145 -5.82 5.69 6.72
C ALA A 145 -5.02 7.00 6.87
N VAL A 146 -4.97 7.55 8.09
CA VAL A 146 -4.15 8.74 8.46
C VAL A 146 -2.74 8.31 8.85
#